data_AF-A0A7L9FGL0-F1
#
_entry.id   AF-A0A7L9FGL0-F1
#
_cell.length_a   1.000
_cell.length_b   1.000
_cell.length_c   1.000
_cell.angle_alpha   90.00
_cell.angle_beta   90.00
_cell.angle_gamma   90.00
#
_symmetry.space_group_name_H-M   'P 1'
#
loop_
_entity.id
_entity.type
_entity.pdbx_description
1 polymer ?
#
loop_
_entity_poly.entity_id
_entity_poly.type
_entity_poly.pdbx_seq_one_letter_code
_entity_poly.pdbx_strand_id
1 'polypeptide(L)'
;MPEITCPKCSRKFNVEISQERILLARKNPLRTAAILIPHEDHEAIVFVDAEGHVVRVEWSSAPAKGIVNSLLEVPVPASKAPEPKNLDTLEWLILAMCDGRRSLQEICEALGITLGTGRLVVERLRSRGYIEKVITKLRVS
;
A
#
# COMPACT_ATOMS: atom_id res chain seq x y z
N MET A 1 -20.23 17.69 0.28
CA MET A 1 -19.87 16.47 -0.46
C MET A 1 -19.58 16.86 -1.90
N PRO A 2 -18.32 16.76 -2.38
CA PRO A 2 -18.01 17.02 -3.78
C PRO A 2 -18.51 15.86 -4.68
N GLU A 3 -19.03 16.22 -5.86
CA GLU A 3 -19.24 15.29 -6.97
C GLU A 3 -17.91 15.06 -7.68
N ILE A 4 -17.54 13.80 -7.85
CA ILE A 4 -16.29 13.38 -8.48
C ILE A 4 -16.60 12.48 -9.67
N THR A 5 -15.80 12.61 -10.72
CA THR A 5 -15.84 11.71 -11.88
C THR A 5 -14.66 10.76 -11.83
N CYS A 6 -14.93 9.46 -11.93
CA CYS A 6 -13.88 8.45 -12.01
C CYS A 6 -13.08 8.59 -13.32
N PRO A 7 -11.75 8.65 -13.26
CA PRO A 7 -10.91 8.74 -14.45
C PRO A 7 -10.91 7.47 -15.32
N LYS A 8 -11.30 6.30 -14.79
CA LYS A 8 -11.32 5.03 -15.54
C LYS A 8 -12.64 4.74 -16.25
N CYS A 9 -13.77 4.81 -15.55
CA CYS A 9 -15.08 4.47 -16.14
C CYS A 9 -16.03 5.66 -16.32
N SER A 10 -15.55 6.88 -16.04
CA SER A 10 -16.35 8.12 -16.13
C SER A 10 -17.61 8.15 -15.26
N ARG A 11 -17.80 7.18 -14.36
CA ARG A 11 -18.90 7.18 -13.39
C ARG A 11 -18.75 8.35 -12.44
N LYS A 12 -19.84 9.07 -12.23
CA LYS A 12 -19.95 10.15 -11.25
C LYS A 12 -20.43 9.61 -9.90
N PHE A 13 -19.84 10.10 -8.82
CA PHE A 13 -20.20 9.70 -7.47
C PHE A 13 -19.91 10.84 -6.49
N ASN A 14 -20.65 10.86 -5.37
CA ASN A 14 -20.42 11.80 -4.29
C ASN A 14 -19.46 11.19 -3.27
N VAL A 15 -18.52 11.99 -2.78
CA VAL A 15 -17.60 11.57 -1.72
C VAL A 15 -17.96 12.29 -0.43
N GLU A 16 -18.16 11.51 0.62
CA GLU A 16 -18.24 12.03 1.97
C GLU A 16 -16.84 12.14 2.56
N ILE A 17 -16.42 13.38 2.83
CA ILE A 17 -15.12 13.66 3.44
C ILE A 17 -15.35 13.84 4.94
N SER A 18 -15.09 12.77 5.71
CA SER A 18 -15.29 12.80 7.15
C SER A 18 -14.21 13.61 7.88
N GLN A 19 -14.55 14.12 9.06
CA GLN A 19 -13.59 14.76 9.98
C GLN A 19 -12.38 13.85 10.28
N GLU A 20 -12.59 12.54 10.38
CA GLU A 20 -11.52 11.56 10.56
C GLU A 20 -10.51 11.58 9.41
N ARG A 21 -10.97 11.67 8.15
CA ARG A 21 -10.09 11.76 6.98
C ARG A 21 -9.26 13.04 6.97
N ILE A 22 -9.85 14.15 7.37
CA ILE A 22 -9.15 15.43 7.53
C ILE A 22 -8.08 15.33 8.61
N LEU A 23 -8.39 14.70 9.75
CA LEU A 23 -7.42 14.48 10.83
C LEU A 23 -6.28 13.55 10.40
N LEU A 24 -6.56 12.51 9.60
CA LEU A 24 -5.53 11.66 9.01
C LEU A 24 -4.65 12.43 8.03
N ALA A 25 -5.23 13.29 7.19
CA ALA A 25 -4.48 14.15 6.27
C ALA A 25 -3.53 15.08 7.04
N ARG A 26 -3.99 15.70 8.14
CA ARG A 26 -3.15 16.55 9.01
C ARG A 26 -1.97 15.84 9.66
N LYS A 27 -2.11 14.55 9.97
CA LYS A 27 -1.05 13.72 10.56
C LYS A 27 -0.05 13.21 9.53
N ASN A 28 -0.39 13.26 8.24
CA ASN A 28 0.48 12.84 7.15
C ASN A 28 1.47 13.96 6.79
N PRO A 29 2.79 13.71 6.68
CA PRO A 29 3.77 14.70 6.25
C PRO A 29 3.43 15.41 4.92
N LEU A 30 2.71 14.73 4.02
CA LEU A 30 2.27 15.29 2.74
C LEU A 30 0.95 16.07 2.84
N ARG A 31 0.35 16.15 4.03
CA ARG A 31 -0.94 16.81 4.31
C ARG A 31 -2.11 16.26 3.48
N THR A 32 -2.08 14.98 3.14
CA THR A 32 -3.11 14.31 2.32
C THR A 32 -3.57 12.98 2.89
N ALA A 33 -4.84 12.65 2.68
CA ALA A 33 -5.43 11.32 2.95
C ALA A 33 -6.14 10.78 1.70
N ALA A 34 -6.26 9.46 1.61
CA ALA A 34 -6.96 8.79 0.50
C ALA A 34 -8.30 8.21 0.97
N ILE A 35 -9.30 8.28 0.07
CA ILE A 35 -10.61 7.64 0.19
C ILE A 35 -10.75 6.69 -1.00
N LEU A 36 -10.95 5.39 -0.72
CA LEU A 36 -11.12 4.36 -1.73
C LEU A 36 -12.62 4.16 -2.01
N ILE A 37 -13.01 4.31 -3.27
CA ILE A 37 -14.38 4.08 -3.72
C ILE A 37 -14.36 2.87 -4.67
N PRO A 38 -14.91 1.72 -4.24
CA PRO A 38 -14.89 0.51 -5.04
C PRO A 38 -15.85 0.61 -6.23
N HIS A 39 -15.35 0.31 -7.42
CA HIS A 39 -16.12 0.01 -8.62
C HIS A 39 -16.04 -1.50 -8.91
N GLU A 40 -16.67 -1.96 -10.00
CA GLU A 40 -16.74 -3.40 -10.31
C GLU A 40 -15.36 -4.01 -10.61
N ASP A 41 -14.51 -3.32 -11.37
CA ASP A 41 -13.21 -3.80 -11.83
C ASP A 41 -12.03 -2.86 -11.47
N HIS A 42 -12.30 -1.80 -10.69
CA HIS A 42 -11.30 -0.85 -10.20
C HIS A 42 -11.72 -0.19 -8.90
N GLU A 43 -10.78 0.50 -8.26
CA GLU A 43 -11.05 1.44 -7.18
C GLU A 43 -10.72 2.84 -7.66
N ALA A 44 -11.62 3.79 -7.43
CA ALA A 44 -11.31 5.21 -7.54
C ALA A 44 -10.66 5.68 -6.24
N ILE A 45 -9.49 6.30 -6.35
CA ILE A 45 -8.71 6.81 -5.22
C ILE A 45 -8.87 8.32 -5.18
N VAL A 46 -9.53 8.83 -4.15
CA VAL A 46 -9.79 10.26 -3.99
C VAL A 46 -8.87 10.79 -2.92
N PHE A 47 -7.98 11.72 -3.31
CA PHE A 47 -7.06 12.37 -2.40
C PHE A 47 -7.67 13.65 -1.85
N VAL A 48 -7.66 13.78 -0.54
CA VAL A 48 -8.14 14.95 0.20
C VAL A 48 -7.02 15.59 1.00
N ASP A 49 -6.97 16.92 1.04
CA ASP A 49 -5.99 17.68 1.84
C ASP A 49 -6.39 17.81 3.32
N ALA A 50 -5.57 18.51 4.09
CA ALA A 50 -5.77 18.78 5.53
C ALA A 50 -6.90 19.78 5.84
N GLU A 51 -7.47 20.37 4.80
CA GLU A 51 -8.58 21.32 4.81
C GLU A 51 -9.89 20.64 4.35
N GLY A 52 -9.80 19.43 3.78
CA GLY A 52 -10.93 18.64 3.30
C GLY A 52 -11.28 18.88 1.84
N HIS A 53 -10.39 19.47 1.04
CA HIS A 53 -10.57 19.61 -0.40
C HIS A 53 -10.06 18.40 -1.15
N VAL A 54 -10.75 18.03 -2.22
CA VAL A 54 -10.27 17.03 -3.17
C VAL A 54 -9.17 17.67 -4.01
N VAL A 55 -7.96 17.14 -3.91
CA VAL A 55 -6.81 17.64 -4.67
C VAL A 55 -6.52 16.80 -5.91
N ARG A 56 -6.91 15.52 -5.89
CA ARG A 56 -6.65 14.59 -6.99
C ARG A 56 -7.57 13.38 -6.95
N VAL A 57 -7.83 12.81 -8.13
CA VAL A 57 -8.58 11.57 -8.29
C VAL A 57 -7.80 10.65 -9.23
N GLU A 58 -7.47 9.46 -8.75
CA GLU A 58 -6.77 8.43 -9.50
C GLU A 58 -7.60 7.14 -9.52
N TRP A 59 -7.09 6.12 -10.20
CA TRP A 59 -7.69 4.80 -10.18
C TRP A 59 -6.63 3.71 -10.11
N SER A 60 -6.98 2.58 -9.50
CA SER A 60 -6.21 1.34 -9.50
C SER A 60 -7.11 0.17 -9.85
N SER A 61 -6.57 -0.91 -10.42
CA SER A 61 -7.34 -2.15 -10.56
C SER A 61 -7.81 -2.63 -9.19
N ALA A 62 -9.09 -3.04 -9.09
CA ALA A 62 -9.65 -3.46 -7.81
C ALA A 62 -8.92 -4.73 -7.41
N PRO A 63 -8.37 -4.81 -6.19
CA PRO A 63 -7.88 -6.09 -5.70
C PRO A 63 -9.05 -7.06 -5.73
N ALA A 64 -8.86 -8.23 -6.37
CA ALA A 64 -9.80 -9.34 -6.20
C ALA A 64 -10.03 -9.50 -4.69
N LYS A 65 -11.29 -9.36 -4.25
CA LYS A 65 -11.72 -9.40 -2.84
C LYS A 65 -10.73 -10.21 -2.04
N GLY A 66 -10.01 -9.54 -1.13
CA GLY A 66 -8.96 -10.16 -0.36
C GLY A 66 -9.48 -11.46 0.23
N ILE A 67 -8.93 -12.59 -0.22
CA ILE A 67 -8.89 -13.79 0.60
C ILE A 67 -8.32 -13.28 1.93
N VAL A 68 -9.08 -13.42 3.02
CA VAL A 68 -8.53 -13.21 4.36
C VAL A 68 -7.38 -14.20 4.45
N ASN A 69 -6.18 -13.72 4.14
CA ASN A 69 -4.99 -14.53 4.25
C ASN A 69 -4.79 -14.62 5.76
N SER A 70 -5.28 -15.72 6.33
CA SER A 70 -5.01 -16.12 7.71
C SER A 70 -3.52 -16.38 7.92
N LEU A 71 -2.69 -16.24 6.88
CA LEU A 71 -1.26 -16.38 6.90
C LEU A 71 -0.59 -15.00 6.74
N LEU A 72 0.18 -14.62 7.76
CA LEU A 72 1.13 -13.51 7.74
C LEU A 72 2.40 -13.98 7.03
N GLU A 73 2.84 -13.25 6.02
CA GLU A 73 4.11 -13.46 5.33
C GLU A 73 5.17 -12.59 6.00
N VAL A 74 6.26 -13.15 6.48
CA VAL A 74 7.34 -12.43 7.17
C VAL A 74 8.63 -12.57 6.36
N PRO A 75 9.07 -11.54 5.63
CA PRO A 75 10.31 -11.58 4.87
C PRO A 75 11.52 -11.52 5.81
N VAL A 76 12.45 -12.47 5.63
CA VAL A 76 13.70 -12.56 6.39
C VAL A 76 14.84 -12.07 5.49
N PRO A 77 15.55 -10.98 5.87
CA PRO A 77 16.67 -10.49 5.08
C PRO A 77 17.79 -11.52 5.02
N ALA A 78 18.46 -11.62 3.88
CA ALA A 78 19.69 -12.37 3.78
C ALA A 78 20.83 -11.60 4.48
N SER A 79 21.85 -12.31 4.95
CA SER A 79 23.05 -11.70 5.53
C SER A 79 23.88 -10.92 4.51
N LYS A 80 23.60 -11.11 3.21
CA LYS A 80 24.28 -10.43 2.10
C LYS A 80 23.89 -8.96 2.08
N ALA A 81 24.88 -8.08 2.20
CA ALA A 81 24.66 -6.65 2.09
C ALA A 81 24.18 -6.27 0.67
N PRO A 82 23.14 -5.43 0.55
CA PRO A 82 22.69 -4.92 -0.73
C PRO A 82 23.69 -3.98 -1.39
N GLU A 83 23.87 -4.10 -2.70
CA GLU A 83 24.71 -3.20 -3.48
C GLU A 83 23.93 -1.93 -3.88
N PRO A 84 24.48 -0.71 -3.64
CA PRO A 84 23.79 0.57 -3.86
C PRO A 84 23.14 0.78 -5.24
N LYS A 85 23.71 0.18 -6.29
CA LYS A 85 23.29 0.42 -7.68
C LYS A 85 22.19 -0.52 -8.19
N ASN A 86 21.86 -1.57 -7.43
CA ASN A 86 21.07 -2.69 -7.95
C ASN A 86 19.62 -2.71 -7.45
N LEU A 87 19.21 -1.73 -6.65
CA LEU A 87 17.86 -1.67 -6.08
C LEU A 87 17.20 -0.33 -6.40
N ASP A 88 15.93 -0.38 -6.79
CA ASP A 88 15.10 0.81 -6.87
C ASP A 88 14.74 1.34 -5.45
N THR A 89 14.19 2.55 -5.38
CA THR A 89 13.88 3.19 -4.09
C THR A 89 12.89 2.36 -3.26
N LEU A 90 11.93 1.68 -3.90
CA LEU A 90 10.92 0.90 -3.20
C LEU A 90 11.49 -0.42 -2.67
N GLU A 91 12.35 -1.06 -3.46
CA GLU A 91 13.16 -2.21 -3.10
C GLU A 91 14.03 -1.90 -1.87
N TRP A 92 14.67 -0.73 -1.84
CA TRP A 92 15.44 -0.26 -0.68
C TRP A 92 14.58 -0.09 0.57
N LEU A 93 13.43 0.58 0.44
CA LEU A 93 12.54 0.84 1.57
C LEU A 93 11.96 -0.46 2.15
N ILE A 94 11.55 -1.40 1.29
CA ILE A 94 11.05 -2.69 1.73
C ILE A 94 12.18 -3.49 2.40
N LEU A 95 13.36 -3.57 1.79
CA LEU A 95 14.49 -4.33 2.33
C LEU A 95 14.93 -3.78 3.70
N ALA A 96 14.95 -2.46 3.87
CA ALA A 96 15.30 -1.82 5.15
C ALA A 96 14.30 -2.13 6.28
N MET A 97 13.05 -2.47 5.94
CA MET A 97 12.04 -2.85 6.93
C MET A 97 11.96 -4.37 7.17
N CYS A 98 12.64 -5.18 6.36
CA CYS A 98 12.70 -6.63 6.53
C CYS A 98 13.64 -6.97 7.69
N ASP A 99 13.08 -7.32 8.84
CA ASP A 99 13.81 -7.68 10.07
C ASP A 99 13.56 -9.14 10.51
N GLY A 100 12.84 -9.92 9.69
CA GLY A 100 12.40 -11.27 10.02
C GLY A 100 11.33 -11.35 11.11
N ARG A 101 10.76 -10.20 11.54
CA ARG A 101 9.71 -10.11 12.56
C ARG A 101 8.44 -9.52 11.99
N ARG A 102 8.54 -8.38 11.29
CA ARG A 102 7.42 -7.68 10.66
C ARG A 102 6.88 -8.49 9.49
N SER A 103 5.56 -8.58 9.43
CA SER A 103 4.87 -9.11 8.27
C SER A 103 4.97 -8.15 7.10
N LEU A 104 4.91 -8.71 5.90
CA LEU A 104 4.83 -7.97 4.65
C LEU A 104 3.60 -7.07 4.63
N GLN A 105 2.51 -7.47 5.30
CA GLN A 105 1.35 -6.61 5.47
C GLN A 105 1.70 -5.36 6.29
N GLU A 106 2.35 -5.50 7.45
CA GLU A 106 2.78 -4.35 8.27
C GLU A 106 3.77 -3.45 7.53
N ILE A 107 4.69 -4.04 6.76
CA ILE A 107 5.65 -3.31 5.92
C ILE A 107 4.90 -2.52 4.83
N CYS A 108 3.94 -3.16 4.15
CA CYS A 108 3.15 -2.52 3.10
C CYS A 108 2.27 -1.39 3.65
N GLU A 109 1.63 -1.60 4.80
CA GLU A 109 0.83 -0.59 5.51
C GLU A 109 1.68 0.62 5.91
N ALA A 110 2.89 0.38 6.44
CA ALA A 110 3.81 1.45 6.79
C ALA A 110 4.32 2.25 5.59
N LEU A 111 4.48 1.59 4.42
CA LEU A 111 4.93 2.22 3.18
C LEU A 111 3.78 2.75 2.31
N GLY A 112 2.52 2.53 2.72
CA GLY A 112 1.33 2.94 1.96
C GLY A 112 1.17 2.25 0.60
N ILE A 113 1.67 1.02 0.46
CA ILE A 113 1.58 0.23 -0.78
C ILE A 113 0.63 -0.95 -0.61
N THR A 114 0.15 -1.51 -1.73
CA THR A 114 -0.68 -2.72 -1.67
C THR A 114 0.17 -3.96 -1.33
N LEU A 115 -0.45 -4.96 -0.68
CA LEU A 115 0.21 -6.24 -0.40
C LEU A 115 0.68 -6.93 -1.69
N GLY A 116 -0.07 -6.80 -2.79
CA GLY A 116 0.34 -7.33 -4.09
C GLY A 116 1.63 -6.70 -4.60
N THR A 117 1.75 -5.37 -4.48
CA THR A 117 2.99 -4.65 -4.80
C THR A 117 4.15 -5.12 -3.92
N GLY A 118 3.93 -5.23 -2.61
CA GLY A 118 4.94 -5.71 -1.67
C GLY A 118 5.44 -7.11 -2.00
N ARG A 119 4.53 -8.03 -2.36
CA ARG A 119 4.89 -9.41 -2.76
C ARG A 119 5.79 -9.44 -4.00
N LEU A 120 5.44 -8.64 -5.01
CA LEU A 120 6.25 -8.54 -6.22
C LEU A 120 7.66 -8.03 -5.91
N VAL A 121 7.79 -7.03 -5.04
CA VAL A 121 9.09 -6.47 -4.67
C VAL A 121 9.89 -7.46 -3.83
N VAL A 122 9.27 -8.11 -2.83
CA VAL A 122 9.93 -9.13 -2.01
C VAL A 122 10.43 -10.30 -2.87
N GLU A 123 9.66 -10.75 -3.86
CA GLU A 123 10.11 -11.81 -4.78
C GLU A 123 11.27 -11.35 -5.68
N ARG A 124 11.30 -10.08 -6.11
CA ARG A 124 12.48 -9.53 -6.81
C ARG A 124 13.70 -9.50 -5.90
N LEU A 125 13.56 -9.02 -4.66
CA LEU A 125 14.65 -8.98 -3.69
C LEU A 125 15.15 -10.39 -3.34
N ARG A 126 14.24 -11.37 -3.24
CA ARG A 126 14.55 -12.78 -3.01
C ARG A 126 15.30 -13.41 -4.19
N SER A 127 14.85 -13.19 -5.42
CA SER A 127 15.55 -13.71 -6.61
C SER A 127 16.96 -13.13 -6.79
N ARG A 128 17.21 -11.92 -6.27
CA ARG A 128 18.54 -11.29 -6.19
C ARG A 128 19.37 -11.71 -4.95
N GLY A 129 18.80 -12.52 -4.06
CA GLY A 129 19.47 -13.04 -2.87
C GLY A 129 19.57 -12.06 -1.69
N TYR A 130 18.74 -11.02 -1.66
CA TYR A 130 18.67 -10.06 -0.54
C TYR A 130 17.63 -10.46 0.52
N ILE A 131 16.69 -11.34 0.18
CA ILE A 131 15.77 -11.99 1.12
C ILE A 131 16.10 -13.48 1.11
N GLU A 132 16.39 -14.04 2.29
CA GLU A 132 16.72 -15.47 2.43
C GLU A 132 15.47 -16.34 2.24
N LYS A 133 14.38 -15.96 2.89
CA LYS A 133 13.11 -16.69 2.89
C LYS A 133 11.96 -15.81 3.33
N VAL A 134 10.74 -16.26 3.06
CA VAL A 134 9.50 -15.68 3.58
C VAL A 134 8.83 -16.72 4.46
N ILE A 135 8.65 -16.40 5.74
CA ILE A 135 8.00 -17.29 6.71
C ILE A 135 6.51 -17.01 6.70
N THR A 136 5.69 -18.02 6.47
CA THR A 136 4.23 -17.92 6.66
C THR A 136 3.85 -18.32 8.08
N LYS A 137 3.18 -17.43 8.81
CA LYS A 137 2.65 -17.68 10.16
C LYS A 137 1.14 -17.54 10.18
N LEU A 138 0.44 -18.35 10.98
CA LEU A 138 -0.98 -18.13 11.22
C LEU A 138 -1.17 -16.79 11.96
N ARG A 139 -2.12 -15.99 11.49
CA ARG A 139 -2.62 -14.79 12.17
C ARG A 139 -3.44 -15.28 13.35
N VAL A 140 -2.83 -15.33 14.53
CA VAL A 140 -3.55 -15.64 15.77
C VAL A 140 -4.27 -14.36 16.20
N SER A 141 -5.60 -14.41 16.16
CA SER A 141 -6.51 -13.33 16.57
C SER A 141 -6.36 -12.99 18.05
#